data_AF-A0A317WHG3-F1
#
_entry.id   AF-A0A317WHG3-F1
#
_cell.length_a   1.000
_cell.length_b   1.000
_cell.length_c   1.000
_cell.angle_alpha   90.00
_cell.angle_beta   90.00
_cell.angle_gamma   90.00
#
_symmetry.space_group_name_H-M   'P 1'
#
loop_
_entity.id
_entity.type
_entity.pdbx_description
1 polymer ?
#
loop_
_entity_poly.entity_id
_entity_poly.type
_entity_poly.pdbx_seq_one_letter_code
_entity_poly.pdbx_strand_id
1 'polypeptide(L)'
;MSLEAKSLPLYFSSYSYPIEEPEYEYPEDAEDWPEFDECPYKNAEHLAICLNRSLGRCEMPEADTHPPRFAMSSWGNFNFQDMGCVESVWYDAKTGAPHMIALMWSELAQPQNEELCRAEVDAAIMIMHGRLRDPSLRSHVNAPVLLLSAIGEHHLRVIEAYFDKDQLVMRSSPLMNMREWDLGWLITLARWCW
;
A
#
# COMPACT_ATOMS: atom_id res chain seq x y z
N MET A 1 6.52 10.32 -13.82
CA MET A 1 5.81 9.53 -14.84
C MET A 1 4.32 9.81 -14.67
N SER A 2 3.57 10.12 -15.72
CA SER A 2 2.11 10.31 -15.62
C SER A 2 1.48 8.93 -15.51
N LEU A 3 0.80 8.61 -14.41
CA LEU A 3 -0.28 7.62 -14.47
C LEU A 3 -1.23 8.16 -15.54
N GLU A 4 -1.30 7.54 -16.72
CA GLU A 4 -2.20 7.99 -17.77
C GLU A 4 -3.64 8.01 -17.22
N ALA A 5 -4.51 8.90 -17.70
CA ALA A 5 -5.87 9.02 -17.17
C ALA A 5 -6.69 7.71 -17.19
N LYS A 6 -6.27 6.70 -18.00
CA LYS A 6 -6.85 5.36 -18.05
C LYS A 6 -6.25 4.36 -17.04
N SER A 7 -5.16 4.70 -16.36
CA SER A 7 -4.48 3.87 -15.35
C SER A 7 -4.65 4.40 -13.93
N LEU A 8 -5.36 5.51 -13.73
CA LEU A 8 -5.69 5.98 -12.38
C LEU A 8 -6.64 4.97 -11.70
N PRO A 9 -6.49 4.76 -10.39
CA PRO A 9 -7.46 4.06 -9.59
C PRO A 9 -8.86 4.66 -9.75
N LEU A 10 -9.87 3.80 -9.85
CA LEU A 10 -11.27 4.18 -9.95
C LEU A 10 -11.85 4.59 -8.58
N TYR A 11 -11.46 3.91 -7.52
CA TYR A 11 -12.00 4.11 -6.17
C TYR A 11 -11.09 4.91 -5.24
N PHE A 12 -9.86 5.20 -5.67
CA PHE A 12 -8.89 5.95 -4.88
C PHE A 12 -8.57 7.28 -5.56
N SER A 13 -8.37 8.31 -4.77
CA SER A 13 -7.92 9.62 -5.22
C SER A 13 -6.67 9.96 -4.45
N SER A 14 -5.67 10.52 -5.13
CA SER A 14 -4.46 10.96 -4.46
C SER A 14 -4.73 12.18 -3.59
N TYR A 15 -4.14 12.21 -2.41
CA TYR A 15 -4.00 13.40 -1.58
C TYR A 15 -3.49 14.60 -2.37
N SER A 16 -4.21 15.72 -2.28
CA SER A 16 -3.99 16.91 -3.10
C SER A 16 -3.20 18.01 -2.42
N TYR A 17 -2.99 17.93 -1.10
CA TYR A 17 -2.27 18.95 -0.34
C TYR A 17 -0.77 18.62 -0.23
N PRO A 18 0.07 19.60 0.18
CA PRO A 18 1.47 19.36 0.43
C PRO A 18 1.68 18.24 1.46
N ILE A 19 2.75 17.46 1.23
CA ILE A 19 3.27 16.47 2.16
C ILE A 19 4.70 16.91 2.43
N GLU A 20 5.02 17.07 3.71
CA GLU A 20 6.38 17.40 4.13
C GLU A 20 7.25 16.15 4.09
N GLU A 21 8.52 16.35 3.78
CA GLU A 21 9.50 15.27 3.76
C GLU A 21 9.57 14.62 5.15
N PRO A 22 9.77 13.30 5.24
CA PRO A 22 9.94 12.65 6.53
C PRO A 22 11.08 13.32 7.30
N GLU A 23 10.81 13.83 8.51
CA GLU A 23 11.89 14.24 9.40
C GLU A 23 12.56 12.98 9.97
N TYR A 24 13.88 12.92 9.81
CA TYR A 24 14.70 11.88 10.40
C TYR A 24 15.33 12.44 11.67
N GLU A 25 14.93 11.88 12.83
CA GLU A 25 15.56 12.25 14.11
C GLU A 25 17.06 11.94 14.10
N TYR A 26 17.45 10.86 13.38
CA TYR A 26 18.82 10.43 13.19
C TYR A 26 19.14 10.31 11.70
N PRO A 27 20.22 10.94 11.19
CA PRO A 27 20.61 10.85 9.78
C PRO A 27 20.81 9.41 9.28
N GLU A 28 21.28 8.49 10.14
CA GLU A 28 21.40 7.07 9.81
C GLU A 28 20.07 6.40 9.44
N ASP A 29 18.93 6.89 9.93
CA ASP A 29 17.62 6.36 9.55
C ASP A 29 17.23 6.72 8.11
N ALA A 30 17.81 7.80 7.55
CA ALA A 30 17.66 8.16 6.14
C ALA A 30 18.58 7.31 5.25
N GLU A 31 19.64 6.72 5.82
CA GLU A 31 20.57 5.80 5.16
C GLU A 31 20.08 4.34 5.20
N ASP A 32 19.00 4.02 5.93
CA ASP A 32 18.45 2.67 6.15
C ASP A 32 17.68 2.11 4.93
N TRP A 33 17.94 2.59 3.72
CA TRP A 33 17.35 1.99 2.52
C TRP A 33 17.97 0.61 2.30
N PRO A 34 17.16 -0.44 2.06
CA PRO A 34 17.67 -1.80 2.09
C PRO A 34 18.75 -2.01 1.02
N GLU A 35 19.91 -2.51 1.45
CA GLU A 35 20.90 -3.04 0.53
C GLU A 35 20.32 -4.26 -0.20
N PHE A 36 20.66 -4.40 -1.48
CA PHE A 36 20.23 -5.53 -2.27
C PHE A 36 20.94 -6.82 -1.83
N ASP A 37 20.17 -7.79 -1.34
CA ASP A 37 20.62 -9.15 -0.98
C ASP A 37 20.32 -10.11 -2.15
N GLU A 38 21.07 -11.21 -2.26
CA GLU A 38 20.77 -12.27 -3.24
C GLU A 38 19.48 -13.03 -2.91
N CYS A 39 18.96 -12.87 -1.68
CA CYS A 39 17.74 -13.47 -1.17
C CYS A 39 16.51 -12.59 -1.47
N PRO A 40 15.62 -12.99 -2.41
CA PRO A 40 14.44 -12.19 -2.77
C PRO A 40 13.49 -11.97 -1.60
N TYR A 41 13.40 -12.93 -0.68
CA TYR A 41 12.63 -12.80 0.56
C TYR A 41 13.03 -11.54 1.34
N LYS A 42 14.32 -11.43 1.68
CA LYS A 42 14.84 -10.32 2.50
C LYS A 42 14.64 -8.98 1.82
N ASN A 43 14.89 -8.92 0.52
CA ASN A 43 14.69 -7.72 -0.28
C ASN A 43 13.23 -7.23 -0.22
N ALA A 44 12.26 -8.13 -0.37
CA ALA A 44 10.85 -7.79 -0.34
C ALA A 44 10.42 -7.30 1.06
N GLU A 45 10.80 -8.05 2.10
CA GLU A 45 10.47 -7.78 3.49
C GLU A 45 11.11 -6.46 3.96
N HIS A 46 12.41 -6.28 3.75
CA HIS A 46 13.09 -5.04 4.16
C HIS A 46 12.58 -3.82 3.40
N LEU A 47 12.28 -3.94 2.09
CA LEU A 47 11.67 -2.85 1.34
C LEU A 47 10.29 -2.49 1.91
N ALA A 48 9.44 -3.47 2.23
CA ALA A 48 8.16 -3.19 2.88
C ALA A 48 8.34 -2.50 4.24
N ILE A 49 9.28 -2.95 5.08
CA ILE A 49 9.55 -2.30 6.37
C ILE A 49 9.99 -0.84 6.18
N CYS A 50 10.92 -0.56 5.27
CA CYS A 50 11.43 0.79 5.03
C CYS A 50 10.34 1.69 4.42
N LEU A 51 9.50 1.16 3.53
CA LEU A 51 8.33 1.88 3.00
C LEU A 51 7.33 2.20 4.11
N ASN A 52 7.00 1.23 4.97
CA ASN A 52 6.06 1.42 6.08
C ASN A 52 6.52 2.54 7.01
N ARG A 53 7.82 2.54 7.37
CA ARG A 53 8.44 3.59 8.20
C ARG A 53 8.42 4.95 7.51
N SER A 54 8.83 5.00 6.25
CA SER A 54 8.92 6.26 5.48
C SER A 54 7.55 6.89 5.30
N LEU A 55 6.55 6.10 4.92
CA LEU A 55 5.16 6.55 4.80
C LEU A 55 4.62 7.00 6.15
N GLY A 56 4.86 6.24 7.23
CA GLY A 56 4.41 6.60 8.58
C GLY A 56 5.02 7.88 9.14
N ARG A 57 6.15 8.35 8.59
CA ARG A 57 6.87 9.56 9.03
C ARG A 57 6.56 10.82 8.20
N CYS A 58 5.86 10.71 7.08
CA CYS A 58 5.51 11.91 6.31
C CYS A 58 4.53 12.77 7.11
N GLU A 59 4.79 14.07 7.19
CA GLU A 59 3.90 15.01 7.88
C GLU A 59 3.00 15.77 6.91
N MET A 60 1.84 16.17 7.41
CA MET A 60 0.89 17.01 6.68
C MET A 60 0.76 18.35 7.41
N PRO A 61 1.15 19.46 6.78
CA PRO A 61 1.31 20.74 7.47
C PRO A 61 -0.02 21.39 7.89
N GLU A 62 -1.12 21.08 7.20
CA GLU A 62 -2.42 21.70 7.46
C GLU A 62 -3.33 20.75 8.25
N ALA A 63 -3.63 21.07 9.51
CA ALA A 63 -4.39 20.22 10.42
C ALA A 63 -5.80 19.83 9.92
N ASP A 64 -6.40 20.66 9.06
CA ASP A 64 -7.72 20.42 8.45
C ASP A 64 -7.63 19.64 7.12
N THR A 65 -6.41 19.39 6.64
CA THR A 65 -6.14 18.61 5.43
C THR A 65 -5.81 17.16 5.75
N HIS A 66 -5.46 16.84 7.00
CA HIS A 66 -5.29 15.45 7.41
C HIS A 66 -6.49 14.61 6.94
N PRO A 67 -6.29 13.64 6.05
CA PRO A 67 -7.36 12.72 5.73
C PRO A 67 -7.77 12.07 7.05
N PRO A 68 -9.07 11.97 7.31
CA PRO A 68 -9.61 11.84 8.66
C PRO A 68 -9.09 10.60 9.39
N ARG A 69 -7.94 10.75 10.04
CA ARG A 69 -7.18 9.74 10.81
C ARG A 69 -7.27 8.35 10.18
N PHE A 70 -6.36 8.07 9.25
CA PHE A 70 -6.05 6.69 8.89
C PHE A 70 -5.69 5.92 10.16
N ALA A 71 -6.54 4.97 10.53
CA ALA A 71 -6.20 4.08 11.62
C ALA A 71 -5.25 3.03 11.06
N MET A 72 -3.98 3.10 11.44
CA MET A 72 -3.08 1.96 11.26
C MET A 72 -3.53 0.88 12.25
N SER A 73 -4.28 -0.11 11.76
CA SER A 73 -4.53 -1.31 12.55
C SER A 73 -3.43 -2.31 12.24
N SER A 74 -2.59 -2.60 13.23
CA SER A 74 -1.80 -3.82 13.18
C SER A 74 -2.73 -5.02 13.07
N TRP A 75 -2.26 -6.05 12.35
CA TRP A 75 -2.69 -7.45 12.13
C TRP A 75 -4.00 -8.04 12.73
N GLY A 76 -4.57 -7.49 13.80
CA GLY A 76 -5.65 -8.07 14.59
C GLY A 76 -7.08 -7.55 14.34
N ASN A 77 -7.31 -6.32 13.86
CA ASN A 77 -8.68 -5.78 13.82
C ASN A 77 -9.59 -6.43 12.76
N PHE A 78 -9.02 -6.99 11.69
CA PHE A 78 -9.76 -7.65 10.61
C PHE A 78 -9.49 -9.16 10.51
N ASN A 79 -8.84 -9.76 11.51
CA ASN A 79 -8.40 -11.18 11.52
C ASN A 79 -7.48 -11.54 10.35
N PHE A 80 -6.50 -10.68 10.03
CA PHE A 80 -5.51 -10.91 8.99
C PHE A 80 -4.34 -11.80 9.43
N GLN A 81 -4.49 -12.49 10.57
CA GLN A 81 -3.42 -13.21 11.28
C GLN A 81 -2.75 -14.31 10.44
N ASP A 82 -3.42 -14.80 9.40
CA ASP A 82 -2.90 -15.84 8.50
C ASP A 82 -2.15 -15.27 7.28
N MET A 83 -2.19 -13.95 7.06
CA MET A 83 -1.47 -13.29 5.97
C MET A 83 -0.05 -12.93 6.40
N GLY A 84 0.85 -13.90 6.40
CA GLY A 84 2.26 -13.69 6.78
C GLY A 84 3.04 -12.69 5.91
N CYS A 85 2.44 -12.20 4.81
CA CYS A 85 3.06 -11.31 3.84
C CYS A 85 2.50 -9.86 3.87
N VAL A 86 1.48 -9.56 4.69
CA VAL A 86 0.93 -8.19 4.80
C VAL A 86 1.60 -7.48 5.96
N GLU A 87 2.28 -6.38 5.67
CA GLU A 87 3.02 -5.57 6.64
C GLU A 87 2.09 -4.62 7.40
N SER A 88 1.26 -3.86 6.68
CA SER A 88 0.37 -2.87 7.29
C SER A 88 -0.90 -2.66 6.47
N VAL A 89 -1.96 -2.24 7.15
CA VAL A 89 -3.24 -1.86 6.54
C VAL A 89 -3.69 -0.52 7.12
N TRP A 90 -3.99 0.40 6.22
CA TRP A 90 -4.50 1.74 6.51
C TRP A 90 -5.92 1.86 5.98
N TYR A 91 -6.79 2.52 6.72
CA TYR A 91 -8.14 2.82 6.29
C TYR A 91 -8.68 4.10 6.93
N ASP A 92 -9.60 4.76 6.25
CA ASP A 92 -10.32 5.92 6.78
C ASP A 92 -11.42 5.49 7.75
N ALA A 93 -11.23 5.79 9.04
CA ALA A 93 -12.15 5.38 10.09
C ALA A 93 -13.44 6.23 10.19
N LYS A 94 -13.56 7.35 9.45
CA LYS A 94 -14.65 8.32 9.63
C LYS A 94 -15.63 8.44 8.46
N THR A 95 -15.24 8.09 7.24
CA THR A 95 -16.15 8.23 6.07
C THR A 95 -17.25 7.18 6.03
N GLY A 96 -17.27 6.23 6.97
CA GLY A 96 -18.19 5.09 6.98
C GLY A 96 -17.85 4.05 5.92
N ALA A 97 -17.21 4.45 4.82
CA ALA A 97 -16.80 3.62 3.69
C ALA A 97 -15.26 3.47 3.62
N PRO A 98 -14.61 2.78 4.57
CA PRO A 98 -13.15 2.66 4.57
C PRO A 98 -12.72 1.88 3.33
N HIS A 99 -12.21 2.60 2.34
CA HIS A 99 -11.32 2.00 1.36
C HIS A 99 -10.05 1.59 2.10
N MET A 100 -9.56 0.39 1.83
CA MET A 100 -8.39 -0.13 2.52
C MET A 100 -7.16 0.00 1.63
N ILE A 101 -6.07 0.41 2.22
CA ILE A 101 -4.76 0.45 1.60
C ILE A 101 -3.90 -0.52 2.40
N ALA A 102 -3.16 -1.39 1.73
CA ALA A 102 -2.29 -2.34 2.42
C ALA A 102 -0.92 -2.37 1.79
N LEU A 103 0.10 -2.43 2.62
CA LEU A 103 1.46 -2.73 2.22
C LEU A 103 1.74 -4.20 2.50
N MET A 104 2.27 -4.87 1.51
CA MET A 104 2.64 -6.28 1.57
C MET A 104 3.98 -6.50 0.90
N TRP A 105 4.57 -7.66 1.14
CA TRP A 105 5.76 -8.10 0.47
C TRP A 105 5.56 -9.45 -0.23
N SER A 106 6.30 -9.70 -1.29
CA SER A 106 6.24 -10.92 -2.08
C SER A 106 7.63 -11.37 -2.49
N GLU A 107 7.94 -12.64 -2.24
CA GLU A 107 9.23 -13.27 -2.56
C GLU A 107 9.45 -13.51 -4.07
N LEU A 108 8.61 -12.93 -4.93
CA LEU A 108 8.67 -13.15 -6.37
C LEU A 108 10.01 -12.66 -6.93
N ALA A 109 10.84 -13.60 -7.39
CA ALA A 109 12.19 -13.32 -7.85
C ALA A 109 12.26 -12.73 -9.27
N GLN A 110 11.23 -12.90 -10.10
CA GLN A 110 11.21 -12.39 -11.48
C GLN A 110 9.83 -11.84 -11.81
N PRO A 111 9.49 -10.64 -11.30
CA PRO A 111 8.16 -10.08 -11.52
C PRO A 111 7.94 -9.67 -12.97
N GLN A 112 6.73 -9.91 -13.45
CA GLN A 112 6.24 -9.42 -14.74
C GLN A 112 5.15 -8.36 -14.51
N ASN A 113 5.07 -7.36 -15.40
CA ASN A 113 4.07 -6.29 -15.28
C ASN A 113 2.62 -6.80 -15.40
N GLU A 114 2.42 -7.81 -16.27
CA GLU A 114 1.09 -8.29 -16.68
C GLU A 114 0.53 -9.39 -15.76
N GLU A 115 1.37 -9.99 -14.92
CA GLU A 115 1.01 -11.13 -14.08
C GLU A 115 1.05 -10.76 -12.59
N LEU A 116 -0.05 -11.04 -11.89
CA LEU A 116 -0.14 -10.94 -10.44
C LEU A 116 0.26 -12.26 -9.80
N CYS A 117 0.95 -12.20 -8.66
CA CYS A 117 1.26 -13.39 -7.91
C CYS A 117 0.05 -13.82 -7.08
N ARG A 118 0.00 -15.12 -6.72
CA ARG A 118 -1.10 -15.66 -5.92
C ARG A 118 -1.25 -14.93 -4.58
N ALA A 119 -0.14 -14.54 -3.94
CA ALA A 119 -0.17 -13.85 -2.66
C ALA A 119 -0.84 -12.47 -2.75
N GLU A 120 -0.66 -11.72 -3.84
CA GLU A 120 -1.32 -10.42 -4.05
C GLU A 120 -2.83 -10.57 -4.24
N VAL A 121 -3.24 -11.60 -5.00
CA VAL A 121 -4.66 -11.93 -5.21
C VAL A 121 -5.31 -12.36 -3.89
N ASP A 122 -4.67 -13.28 -3.17
CA ASP A 122 -5.14 -13.77 -1.88
C ASP A 122 -5.23 -12.63 -0.86
N ALA A 123 -4.23 -11.75 -0.79
CA ALA A 123 -4.22 -10.58 0.10
C ALA A 123 -5.39 -9.63 -0.19
N ALA A 124 -5.62 -9.25 -1.45
CA ALA A 124 -6.76 -8.42 -1.83
C ALA A 124 -8.09 -9.06 -1.40
N ILE A 125 -8.31 -10.35 -1.71
CA ILE A 125 -9.55 -11.05 -1.37
C ILE A 125 -9.74 -11.12 0.15
N MET A 126 -8.69 -11.45 0.90
CA MET A 126 -8.77 -11.56 2.36
C MET A 126 -9.05 -10.20 3.01
N ILE A 127 -8.43 -9.13 2.54
CA ILE A 127 -8.70 -7.76 3.01
C ILE A 127 -10.16 -7.37 2.73
N MET A 128 -10.65 -7.59 1.51
CA MET A 128 -12.04 -7.34 1.15
C MET A 128 -13.02 -8.16 2.00
N HIS A 129 -12.73 -9.44 2.19
CA HIS A 129 -13.55 -10.34 2.99
C HIS A 129 -13.59 -9.90 4.47
N GLY A 130 -12.44 -9.52 5.04
CA GLY A 130 -12.35 -8.96 6.38
C GLY A 130 -13.18 -7.69 6.52
N ARG A 131 -13.04 -6.76 5.57
CA ARG A 131 -13.84 -5.52 5.47
C ARG A 131 -15.33 -5.81 5.53
N LEU A 132 -15.81 -6.66 4.63
CA LEU A 132 -17.24 -6.92 4.42
C LEU A 132 -17.89 -7.63 5.61
N ARG A 133 -17.09 -8.27 6.46
CA ARG A 133 -17.55 -8.93 7.69
C ARG A 133 -17.65 -7.99 8.88
N ASP A 134 -16.99 -6.84 8.85
CA ASP A 134 -17.05 -5.87 9.93
C ASP A 134 -18.49 -5.31 10.07
N PRO A 135 -19.16 -5.53 11.21
CA PRO A 135 -20.51 -5.05 11.42
C PRO A 135 -20.67 -3.53 11.28
N SER A 136 -19.63 -2.75 11.60
CA SER A 136 -19.65 -1.30 11.49
C SER A 136 -19.65 -0.80 10.04
N LEU A 137 -19.24 -1.65 9.09
CA LEU A 137 -19.05 -1.29 7.68
C LEU A 137 -20.10 -1.88 6.74
N ARG A 138 -21.10 -2.59 7.27
CA ARG A 138 -22.12 -3.31 6.48
C ARG A 138 -22.94 -2.45 5.52
N SER A 139 -23.07 -1.16 5.79
CA SER A 139 -23.71 -0.20 4.86
C SER A 139 -22.94 -0.02 3.56
N HIS A 140 -21.69 -0.49 3.50
CA HIS A 140 -20.80 -0.33 2.36
C HIS A 140 -20.51 -1.70 1.75
N VAL A 141 -21.15 -1.97 0.62
CA VAL A 141 -20.99 -3.25 -0.10
C VAL A 141 -19.80 -3.23 -1.06
N ASN A 142 -19.36 -2.04 -1.47
CA ASN A 142 -18.14 -1.87 -2.28
C ASN A 142 -16.94 -1.83 -1.34
N ALA A 143 -16.02 -2.78 -1.48
CA ALA A 143 -14.80 -2.91 -0.67
C ALA A 143 -13.55 -2.83 -1.56
N PRO A 144 -13.25 -1.68 -2.18
CA PRO A 144 -12.03 -1.55 -2.97
C PRO A 144 -10.79 -1.58 -2.06
N VAL A 145 -9.71 -2.14 -2.57
CA VAL A 145 -8.41 -2.26 -1.89
C VAL A 145 -7.32 -1.74 -2.81
N LEU A 146 -6.39 -0.95 -2.24
CA LEU A 146 -5.16 -0.53 -2.90
C LEU A 146 -3.99 -1.26 -2.24
N LEU A 147 -3.33 -2.17 -2.97
CA LEU A 147 -2.17 -2.89 -2.47
C LEU A 147 -0.89 -2.21 -2.96
N LEU A 148 0.03 -1.96 -2.04
CA LEU A 148 1.44 -1.70 -2.31
C LEU A 148 2.18 -3.02 -2.15
N SER A 149 2.63 -3.60 -3.26
CA SER A 149 3.30 -4.90 -3.28
C SER A 149 4.81 -4.71 -3.47
N ALA A 150 5.56 -4.81 -2.38
CA ALA A 150 7.02 -4.86 -2.40
C ALA A 150 7.49 -6.24 -2.85
N ILE A 151 8.31 -6.30 -3.88
CA ILE A 151 8.69 -7.53 -4.55
C ILE A 151 10.20 -7.74 -4.41
N GLY A 152 10.62 -9.00 -4.29
CA GLY A 152 11.96 -9.42 -3.90
C GLY A 152 13.16 -8.98 -4.74
N GLU A 153 12.98 -8.25 -5.82
CA GLU A 153 14.08 -7.61 -6.55
C GLU A 153 14.18 -6.09 -6.30
N HIS A 154 13.69 -5.62 -5.15
CA HIS A 154 13.44 -4.21 -4.84
C HIS A 154 12.55 -3.54 -5.89
N HIS A 155 11.50 -4.25 -6.30
CA HIS A 155 10.44 -3.66 -7.11
C HIS A 155 9.24 -3.34 -6.23
N LEU A 156 8.47 -2.34 -6.64
CA LEU A 156 7.17 -2.04 -6.07
C LEU A 156 6.15 -1.97 -7.18
N ARG A 157 4.93 -2.44 -6.94
CA ARG A 157 3.78 -2.08 -7.76
C ARG A 157 2.58 -1.75 -6.91
N VAL A 158 1.73 -0.89 -7.47
CA VAL A 158 0.44 -0.55 -6.88
C VAL A 158 -0.63 -1.36 -7.59
N ILE A 159 -1.50 -2.02 -6.84
CA ILE A 159 -2.59 -2.83 -7.38
C ILE A 159 -3.91 -2.32 -6.82
N GLU A 160 -4.76 -1.80 -7.68
CA GLU A 160 -6.16 -1.55 -7.34
C GLU A 160 -6.95 -2.84 -7.53
N ALA A 161 -7.69 -3.26 -6.51
CA ALA A 161 -8.57 -4.41 -6.57
C ALA A 161 -9.98 -4.02 -6.11
N TYR A 162 -11.01 -4.50 -6.82
CA TYR A 162 -12.42 -4.33 -6.44
C TYR A 162 -13.29 -5.37 -7.14
N PHE A 163 -14.49 -5.60 -6.61
CA PHE A 163 -15.51 -6.39 -7.31
C PHE A 163 -16.36 -5.50 -8.21
N ASP A 164 -16.41 -5.82 -9.51
CA ASP A 164 -17.45 -5.32 -10.42
C ASP A 164 -18.45 -6.44 -10.64
N LYS A 165 -19.65 -6.27 -10.05
CA LYS A 165 -20.70 -7.28 -9.98
C LYS A 165 -20.17 -8.58 -9.33
N ASP A 166 -19.90 -9.59 -10.13
CA ASP A 166 -19.52 -10.95 -9.77
C ASP A 166 -18.08 -11.29 -10.20
N GLN A 167 -17.32 -10.31 -10.67
CA GLN A 167 -15.93 -10.48 -11.10
C GLN A 167 -14.98 -9.64 -10.23
N LEU A 168 -13.88 -10.26 -9.78
CA LEU A 168 -12.77 -9.54 -9.16
C LEU A 168 -11.96 -8.87 -10.27
N VAL A 169 -11.91 -7.54 -10.23
CA VAL A 169 -11.08 -6.72 -11.12
C VAL A 169 -9.82 -6.35 -10.36
N MET A 170 -8.66 -6.59 -10.95
CA MET A 170 -7.35 -6.17 -10.43
C MET A 170 -6.57 -5.44 -11.51
N ARG A 171 -6.08 -4.25 -11.20
CA ARG A 171 -5.32 -3.38 -12.10
C ARG A 171 -4.00 -3.03 -11.44
N SER A 172 -2.89 -3.38 -12.07
CA SER A 172 -1.55 -3.07 -11.57
C SER A 172 -0.94 -1.86 -12.28
N SER A 173 -0.12 -1.10 -11.55
CA SER A 173 0.87 -0.21 -12.14
C SER A 173 2.01 -1.04 -12.77
N PRO A 174 2.80 -0.45 -13.68
CA PRO A 174 4.11 -0.98 -14.01
C PRO A 174 4.97 -1.15 -12.74
N LEU A 175 5.92 -2.08 -12.81
CA LEU A 175 6.93 -2.29 -11.78
C LEU A 175 7.81 -1.05 -11.67
N MET A 176 7.88 -0.50 -10.47
CA MET A 176 8.75 0.59 -10.09
C MET A 176 10.02 0.01 -9.49
N ASN A 177 11.17 0.44 -10.00
CA ASN A 177 12.46 0.07 -9.43
C ASN A 177 12.70 0.94 -8.18
N MET A 178 12.84 0.29 -7.04
CA MET A 178 13.03 0.88 -5.72
C MET A 178 14.41 0.53 -5.14
N ARG A 179 15.39 0.22 -5.99
CA ARG A 179 16.75 -0.12 -5.52
C ARG A 179 17.48 1.06 -4.89
N GLU A 180 17.16 2.26 -5.33
CA GLU A 180 17.73 3.50 -4.83
C GLU A 180 16.63 4.30 -4.13
N TRP A 181 17.05 5.07 -3.11
CA TRP A 181 16.18 6.02 -2.44
C TRP A 181 15.74 7.12 -3.41
N ASP A 182 14.44 7.27 -3.60
CA ASP A 182 13.86 8.37 -4.37
C ASP A 182 12.71 9.01 -3.59
N LEU A 183 13.00 10.18 -3.04
CA LEU A 183 12.06 10.97 -2.25
C LEU A 183 10.83 11.41 -3.05
N GLY A 184 10.99 11.69 -4.34
CA GLY A 184 9.88 12.06 -5.21
C GLY A 184 8.91 10.90 -5.42
N TRP A 185 9.43 9.68 -5.55
CA TRP A 185 8.61 8.47 -5.58
C TRP A 185 7.91 8.21 -4.26
N LEU A 186 8.63 8.35 -3.14
CA LEU A 186 8.05 8.16 -1.82
C LEU A 186 6.91 9.13 -1.56
N ILE A 187 7.09 10.43 -1.80
CA ILE A 187 6.03 11.43 -1.69
C ILE A 187 4.85 11.08 -2.62
N THR A 188 5.13 10.60 -3.83
CA THR A 188 4.08 10.18 -4.76
C THR A 188 3.27 9.00 -4.20
N LEU A 189 3.93 7.98 -3.64
CA LEU A 189 3.26 6.84 -3.00
C LEU A 189 2.46 7.27 -1.78
N ALA A 190 3.04 8.15 -0.96
CA ALA A 190 2.42 8.74 0.21
C ALA A 190 1.08 9.42 -0.15
N ARG A 191 1.03 10.17 -1.25
CA ARG A 191 -0.23 10.76 -1.75
C ARG A 191 -1.30 9.73 -2.07
N TRP A 192 -0.95 8.50 -2.45
CA TRP A 192 -1.95 7.46 -2.71
C TRP A 192 -2.36 6.68 -1.46
N CYS A 193 -1.57 6.79 -0.37
CA CYS A 193 -1.87 6.20 0.93
C CYS A 193 -2.82 7.04 1.79
N TRP A 194 -3.14 8.25 1.33
CA TRP A 194 -3.82 9.30 2.07
C TRP A 194 -4.95 9.95 1.28
#